data_AF-A0A9Q9C1K3-F1
#
_entry.id   AF-A0A9Q9C1K3-F1
#
_cell.length_a   1.000
_cell.length_b   1.000
_cell.length_c   1.000
_cell.angle_alpha   90.00
_cell.angle_beta   90.00
_cell.angle_gamma   90.00
#
_symmetry.space_group_name_H-M   'P 1'
#
loop_
_entity.id
_entity.type
_entity.pdbx_description
1 polymer ?
#
loop_
_entity_poly.entity_id
_entity_poly.type
_entity_poly.pdbx_seq_one_letter_code
_entity_poly.pdbx_strand_id
1 'polypeptide(L)'
;MHVFRTKEEAAKHLRTKFTDAHEVKDLIEKHGIAMKRGCYNSYEAKVVDETIRGFLKEHGMEMKNLYGFFLEEELDFPIKELLVEISNALGQRTMNSIWVYVSYHYHPYIDAKWEPENEIQLLNLVRVLGFRWKEICGIMNKTSRKCISMYYRIMGFNYLYRKSFKMPEEGIPTTDEEWERLCERLRTNRRRLSHLINGYISSKLVVPFWNEYNNMALMGHVILHNHFCSVDIKIREILRLIDEGGIESPDGEIVGRERIREEISKLIPDLSGYELGIPIDLEDVFWRTIKLFVRFSSGLLRSRFIQIMKVYGIRTFRDLIEVFQSLAVDCYLYKIKDKIRDEVSKMLADKKTKRRSTKDLIARRESVPVDLATSSQNDRFR
;
A
#
# COMPACT_ATOMS: atom_id res chain seq x y z
N MET A 1 -25.75 -10.42 24.70
CA MET A 1 -25.31 -9.21 23.96
C MET A 1 -24.98 -8.15 25.00
N HIS A 2 -23.71 -7.77 25.17
CA HIS A 2 -23.34 -6.74 26.14
C HIS A 2 -23.83 -5.38 25.64
N VAL A 3 -24.57 -4.65 26.47
CA VAL A 3 -25.00 -3.28 26.17
C VAL A 3 -24.04 -2.33 26.86
N PHE A 4 -23.19 -1.66 26.08
CA PHE A 4 -22.29 -0.63 26.58
C PHE A 4 -22.97 0.74 26.44
N ARG A 5 -22.93 1.54 27.51
CA ARG A 5 -23.57 2.86 27.54
C ARG A 5 -22.64 3.94 27.03
N THR A 6 -21.32 3.74 27.17
CA THR A 6 -20.31 4.72 26.77
C THR A 6 -19.23 4.11 25.89
N LYS A 7 -18.49 4.98 25.19
CA LYS A 7 -17.32 4.61 24.40
C LYS A 7 -16.21 4.02 25.27
N GLU A 8 -16.04 4.56 26.47
CA GLU A 8 -15.01 4.18 27.44
C GLU A 8 -15.27 2.78 28.00
N GLU A 9 -16.53 2.42 28.27
CA GLU A 9 -16.92 1.07 28.70
C GLU A 9 -16.62 0.03 27.64
N ALA A 10 -17.01 0.30 26.39
CA ALA A 10 -16.75 -0.58 25.26
C ALA A 10 -15.23 -0.71 24.99
N ALA A 11 -14.48 0.39 25.06
CA ALA A 11 -13.03 0.37 24.91
C ALA A 11 -12.35 -0.40 26.05
N LYS A 12 -12.79 -0.23 27.30
CA LYS A 12 -12.32 -1.00 28.46
C LYS A 12 -12.61 -2.48 28.29
N HIS A 13 -13.78 -2.85 27.77
CA HIS A 13 -14.11 -4.25 27.48
C HIS A 13 -13.11 -4.87 26.51
N LEU A 14 -12.87 -4.21 25.37
CA LEU A 14 -11.91 -4.67 24.35
C LEU A 14 -10.46 -4.78 24.85
N ARG A 15 -10.09 -3.98 25.86
CA ARG A 15 -8.77 -3.98 26.50
C ARG A 15 -8.60 -5.03 27.59
N THR A 16 -9.70 -5.49 28.20
CA THR A 16 -9.65 -6.35 29.40
C THR A 16 -10.21 -7.76 29.20
N LYS A 17 -10.89 -8.02 28.08
CA LYS A 17 -11.49 -9.31 27.78
C LYS A 17 -11.12 -9.79 26.38
N PHE A 18 -11.02 -11.11 26.25
CA PHE A 18 -10.97 -11.75 24.94
C PHE A 18 -12.34 -11.64 24.29
N THR A 19 -12.37 -11.02 23.11
CA THR A 19 -13.61 -10.72 22.37
C THR A 19 -13.48 -11.30 20.96
N ASP A 20 -14.56 -11.84 20.40
CA ASP A 20 -14.53 -12.40 19.04
C ASP A 20 -14.22 -11.31 17.98
N ALA A 21 -13.58 -11.70 16.88
CA ALA A 21 -13.16 -10.76 15.84
C ALA A 21 -14.35 -9.98 15.20
N HIS A 22 -15.52 -10.60 15.06
CA HIS A 22 -16.72 -9.92 14.57
C HIS A 22 -17.23 -8.90 15.60
N GLU A 23 -17.34 -9.30 16.86
CA GLU A 23 -17.78 -8.41 17.94
C GLU A 23 -16.82 -7.23 18.16
N VAL A 24 -15.50 -7.46 18.07
CA VAL A 24 -14.49 -6.39 18.12
C VAL A 24 -14.75 -5.35 17.03
N LYS A 25 -15.07 -5.80 15.80
CA LYS A 25 -15.36 -4.90 14.69
C LYS A 25 -16.63 -4.10 14.94
N ASP A 26 -17.69 -4.78 15.36
CA ASP A 26 -18.99 -4.15 15.61
C ASP A 26 -18.91 -3.12 16.74
N LEU A 27 -18.21 -3.41 17.83
CA LEU A 27 -18.03 -2.48 18.96
C LEU A 27 -17.21 -1.25 18.57
N ILE A 28 -16.17 -1.43 17.76
CA ILE A 28 -15.34 -0.33 17.25
C ILE A 28 -16.19 0.61 16.38
N GLU A 29 -16.98 0.06 15.46
CA GLU A 29 -17.83 0.84 14.56
C GLU A 29 -18.97 1.52 15.31
N LYS A 30 -19.68 0.80 16.19
CA LYS A 30 -20.84 1.30 16.93
C LYS A 30 -20.51 2.43 17.89
N HIS A 31 -19.36 2.37 18.56
CA HIS A 31 -18.97 3.33 19.60
C HIS A 31 -17.87 4.31 19.14
N GLY A 32 -17.46 4.28 17.86
CA GLY A 32 -16.42 5.16 17.32
C GLY A 32 -15.09 5.05 18.07
N ILE A 33 -14.68 3.82 18.42
CA ILE A 33 -13.47 3.56 19.20
C ILE A 33 -12.27 3.51 18.24
N ALA A 34 -11.26 4.34 18.49
CA ALA A 34 -9.97 4.17 17.83
C ALA A 34 -9.22 3.02 18.51
N MET A 35 -8.91 1.96 17.76
CA MET A 35 -8.04 0.86 18.20
C MET A 35 -7.07 0.54 17.07
N LYS A 36 -5.77 0.52 17.38
CA LYS A 36 -4.72 0.17 16.44
C LYS A 36 -4.77 -1.31 16.11
N ARG A 37 -4.73 -1.63 14.82
CA ARG A 37 -4.70 -3.00 14.28
C ARG A 37 -3.43 -3.18 13.45
N GLY A 38 -2.83 -4.37 13.49
CA GLY A 38 -1.65 -4.69 12.68
C GLY A 38 -0.38 -4.84 13.52
N CYS A 39 0.78 -4.66 12.89
CA CYS A 39 2.08 -4.87 13.52
C CYS A 39 2.32 -3.92 14.68
N TYR A 40 3.10 -4.35 15.66
CA TYR A 40 3.60 -3.52 16.73
C TYR A 40 4.80 -2.75 16.22
N ASN A 41 4.84 -1.46 16.47
CA ASN A 41 6.02 -0.66 16.16
C ASN A 41 7.09 -0.80 17.26
N SER A 42 8.26 -0.19 17.04
CA SER A 42 9.39 -0.28 17.98
C SER A 42 9.07 0.32 19.34
N TYR A 43 8.28 1.40 19.38
CA TYR A 43 7.84 2.02 20.62
C TYR A 43 6.89 1.08 21.39
N GLU A 44 5.85 0.56 20.74
CA GLU A 44 4.92 -0.39 21.35
C GLU A 44 5.65 -1.65 21.82
N ALA A 45 6.58 -2.18 21.03
CA ALA A 45 7.39 -3.32 21.40
C ALA A 45 8.22 -3.04 22.66
N LYS A 46 8.83 -1.85 22.75
CA LYS A 46 9.59 -1.42 23.93
C LYS A 46 8.69 -1.28 25.16
N VAL A 47 7.51 -0.65 25.01
CA VAL A 47 6.53 -0.51 26.10
C VAL A 47 6.08 -1.88 26.59
N VAL A 48 5.77 -2.82 25.68
CA VAL A 48 5.42 -4.20 26.05
C VAL A 48 6.55 -4.85 26.85
N ASP A 49 7.79 -4.71 26.40
CA ASP A 49 8.95 -5.31 27.08
C ASP A 49 9.18 -4.72 28.48
N GLU A 50 9.09 -3.40 28.60
CA GLU A 50 9.20 -2.69 29.87
C GLU A 50 8.06 -3.08 30.84
N THR A 51 6.82 -3.17 30.34
CA THR A 51 5.67 -3.61 31.15
C THR A 51 5.81 -5.05 31.61
N ILE A 52 6.24 -5.98 30.75
CA ILE A 52 6.47 -7.37 31.15
C ILE A 52 7.54 -7.44 32.24
N ARG A 53 8.66 -6.73 32.09
CA ARG A 53 9.73 -6.72 33.12
C ARG A 53 9.26 -6.10 34.43
N GLY A 54 8.48 -5.02 34.37
CA GLY A 54 7.86 -4.38 35.53
C GLY A 54 6.95 -5.34 36.28
N PHE A 55 5.99 -5.94 35.57
CA PHE A 55 5.04 -6.91 36.11
C PHE A 55 5.74 -8.09 36.79
N LEU A 56 6.73 -8.70 36.11
CA LEU A 56 7.49 -9.83 36.66
C LEU A 56 8.21 -9.44 37.95
N LYS A 57 8.84 -8.25 37.98
CA LYS A 57 9.53 -7.75 39.17
C LYS A 57 8.58 -7.53 40.35
N GLU A 58 7.41 -6.95 40.10
CA GLU A 58 6.39 -6.69 41.14
C GLU A 58 5.82 -7.98 41.73
N HIS A 59 5.72 -9.03 40.93
CA HIS A 59 5.20 -10.34 41.36
C HIS A 59 6.30 -11.31 41.83
N GLY A 60 7.57 -10.87 41.89
CA GLY A 60 8.69 -11.73 42.28
C GLY A 60 8.95 -12.88 41.30
N MET A 61 8.59 -12.72 40.03
CA MET A 61 8.72 -13.70 38.97
C MET A 61 9.88 -13.34 38.04
N GLU A 62 10.35 -14.33 37.29
CA GLU A 62 11.37 -14.18 36.25
C GLU A 62 10.79 -14.47 34.86
N MET A 63 11.50 -14.05 33.81
CA MET A 63 11.08 -14.30 32.42
C MET A 63 10.90 -15.80 32.13
N LYS A 64 11.66 -16.67 32.82
CA LYS A 64 11.50 -18.13 32.71
C LYS A 64 10.10 -18.61 33.12
N ASN A 65 9.42 -17.92 34.05
CA ASN A 65 8.07 -18.29 34.46
C ASN A 65 7.06 -18.00 33.34
N LEU A 66 7.22 -16.87 32.64
CA LEU A 66 6.42 -16.56 31.44
C LEU A 66 6.68 -17.59 30.32
N TYR A 67 7.93 -18.03 30.16
CA TYR A 67 8.26 -19.10 29.21
C TYR A 67 7.63 -20.44 29.61
N GLY A 68 7.71 -20.82 30.89
CA GLY A 68 7.09 -22.03 31.43
C GLY A 68 5.57 -22.04 31.24
N PHE A 69 4.92 -20.88 31.39
CA PHE A 69 3.48 -20.74 31.11
C PHE A 69 3.15 -21.12 29.65
N PHE A 70 3.93 -20.67 28.67
CA PHE A 70 3.70 -21.03 27.27
C PHE A 70 4.00 -22.50 26.93
N LEU A 71 4.77 -23.18 27.77
CA LEU A 71 5.07 -24.62 27.66
C LEU A 71 4.10 -25.49 28.48
N GLU A 72 3.11 -24.88 29.12
CA GLU A 72 2.16 -25.56 30.02
C GLU A 72 2.81 -26.18 31.27
N GLU A 73 4.01 -25.70 31.63
CA GLU A 73 4.75 -26.14 32.84
C GLU A 73 4.34 -25.34 34.10
N GLU A 74 3.83 -24.11 33.93
CA GLU A 74 3.48 -23.18 35.01
C GLU A 74 2.03 -22.70 34.85
N LEU A 75 1.06 -23.49 35.35
CA LEU A 75 -0.38 -23.21 35.19
C LEU A 75 -0.85 -21.95 35.95
N ASP A 76 -0.12 -21.56 37.00
CA ASP A 76 -0.52 -20.48 37.91
C ASP A 76 -0.01 -19.09 37.49
N PHE A 77 0.65 -18.97 36.33
CA PHE A 77 1.12 -17.67 35.86
C PHE A 77 -0.07 -16.72 35.59
N PRO A 78 -0.10 -15.49 36.16
CA PRO A 78 -1.22 -14.54 36.06
C PRO A 78 -1.25 -13.82 34.70
N ILE A 79 -1.29 -14.59 33.61
CA ILE A 79 -1.18 -14.08 32.24
C ILE A 79 -2.25 -13.02 31.94
N LYS A 80 -3.46 -13.20 32.46
CA LYS A 80 -4.57 -12.28 32.19
C LYS A 80 -4.28 -10.90 32.78
N GLU A 81 -3.70 -10.84 33.97
CA GLU A 81 -3.35 -9.60 34.65
C GLU A 81 -2.22 -8.88 33.91
N LEU A 82 -1.19 -9.63 33.51
CA LEU A 82 -0.11 -9.12 32.66
C LEU A 82 -0.65 -8.50 31.36
N LEU A 83 -1.54 -9.20 30.65
CA LEU A 83 -2.09 -8.69 29.40
C LEU A 83 -2.97 -7.44 29.61
N VAL A 84 -3.71 -7.37 30.72
CA VAL A 84 -4.47 -6.16 31.10
C VAL A 84 -3.52 -4.99 31.35
N GLU A 85 -2.40 -5.22 32.03
CA GLU A 85 -1.41 -4.18 32.31
C GLU A 85 -0.78 -3.65 31.02
N ILE A 86 -0.34 -4.54 30.13
CA ILE A 86 0.16 -4.17 28.80
C ILE A 86 -0.91 -3.40 28.02
N SER A 87 -2.18 -3.84 28.11
CA SER A 87 -3.28 -3.15 27.42
C SER A 87 -3.55 -1.76 27.96
N ASN A 88 -3.37 -1.55 29.26
CA ASN A 88 -3.49 -0.24 29.89
C ASN A 88 -2.32 0.66 29.48
N ALA A 89 -1.09 0.13 29.45
CA ALA A 89 0.11 0.85 29.05
C ALA A 89 0.06 1.33 27.58
N LEU A 90 -0.44 0.50 26.67
CA LEU A 90 -0.55 0.87 25.25
C LEU A 90 -1.78 1.72 24.93
N GLY A 91 -2.87 1.56 25.68
CA GLY A 91 -4.12 2.33 25.56
C GLY A 91 -4.97 2.05 24.30
N GLN A 92 -4.35 1.72 23.17
CA GLN A 92 -4.96 1.65 21.83
C GLN A 92 -4.97 0.25 21.22
N ARG A 93 -4.61 -0.79 21.98
CA ARG A 93 -4.60 -2.19 21.51
C ARG A 93 -5.67 -3.00 22.22
N THR A 94 -6.25 -3.95 21.50
CA THR A 94 -7.19 -4.92 22.10
C THR A 94 -6.43 -6.04 22.79
N MET A 95 -7.08 -6.68 23.77
CA MET A 95 -6.55 -7.83 24.50
C MET A 95 -6.07 -8.94 23.55
N ASN A 96 -6.88 -9.30 22.55
CA ASN A 96 -6.52 -10.32 21.56
C ASN A 96 -5.25 -9.98 20.78
N SER A 97 -5.08 -8.70 20.40
CA SER A 97 -3.88 -8.26 19.67
C SER A 97 -2.64 -8.43 20.52
N ILE A 98 -2.73 -8.08 21.80
CA ILE A 98 -1.63 -8.18 22.76
C ILE A 98 -1.29 -9.64 23.02
N TRP A 99 -2.29 -10.48 23.26
CA TRP A 99 -2.09 -11.91 23.43
C TRP A 99 -1.34 -12.54 22.25
N VAL A 100 -1.77 -12.24 21.01
CA VAL A 100 -1.09 -12.76 19.81
C VAL A 100 0.35 -12.28 19.73
N TYR A 101 0.62 -11.02 20.08
CA TYR A 101 1.97 -10.48 20.10
C TYR A 101 2.84 -11.16 21.16
N VAL A 102 2.36 -11.21 22.42
CA VAL A 102 3.10 -11.75 23.55
C VAL A 102 3.36 -13.25 23.37
N SER A 103 2.33 -14.03 23.05
CA SER A 103 2.45 -15.47 22.81
C SER A 103 3.34 -15.85 21.62
N TYR A 104 3.62 -14.92 20.71
CA TYR A 104 4.53 -15.13 19.60
C TYR A 104 5.95 -14.70 19.93
N HIS A 105 6.13 -13.46 20.39
CA HIS A 105 7.45 -12.86 20.60
C HIS A 105 8.15 -13.34 21.87
N TYR A 106 7.37 -13.77 22.87
CA TYR A 106 7.90 -14.28 24.15
C TYR A 106 7.72 -15.79 24.27
N HIS A 107 7.42 -16.48 23.16
CA HIS A 107 7.45 -17.94 23.18
C HIS A 107 8.89 -18.44 23.30
N PRO A 108 9.21 -19.39 24.19
CA PRO A 108 10.57 -19.90 24.37
C PRO A 108 11.24 -20.50 23.12
N TYR A 109 10.47 -20.83 22.08
CA TYR A 109 10.99 -21.43 20.85
C TYR A 109 11.05 -20.47 19.65
N ILE A 110 10.89 -19.16 19.88
CA ILE A 110 10.87 -18.17 18.79
C ILE A 110 12.20 -18.16 18.00
N ASP A 111 13.33 -18.22 18.70
CA ASP A 111 14.68 -18.19 18.12
C ASP A 111 15.25 -19.58 17.81
N ALA A 112 14.47 -20.63 18.03
CA ALA A 112 14.92 -22.00 17.82
C ALA A 112 15.32 -22.21 16.35
N LYS A 113 16.61 -22.45 16.09
CA LYS A 113 17.16 -22.67 14.74
C LYS A 113 16.52 -23.89 14.08
N TRP A 114 16.44 -23.89 12.76
CA TRP A 114 15.89 -25.01 12.00
C TRP A 114 17.01 -25.74 11.29
N GLU A 115 17.26 -26.98 11.70
CA GLU A 115 18.28 -27.83 11.11
C GLU A 115 17.64 -28.80 10.10
N PRO A 116 18.41 -29.33 9.12
CA PRO A 116 17.89 -30.28 8.13
C PRO A 116 17.21 -31.51 8.74
N GLU A 117 17.73 -32.03 9.85
CA GLU A 117 17.18 -33.20 10.55
C GLU A 117 15.78 -32.93 11.11
N ASN A 118 15.47 -31.66 11.44
CA ASN A 118 14.14 -31.27 11.89
C ASN A 118 13.09 -31.45 10.78
N GLU A 119 13.47 -31.41 9.50
CA GLU A 119 12.55 -31.66 8.38
C GLU A 119 12.08 -33.12 8.37
N ILE A 120 13.02 -34.06 8.50
CA ILE A 120 12.74 -35.50 8.56
C ILE A 120 11.87 -35.80 9.78
N GLN A 121 12.24 -35.24 10.94
CA GLN A 121 11.48 -35.40 12.17
C GLN A 121 10.06 -34.85 12.03
N LEU A 122 9.88 -33.65 11.46
CA LEU A 122 8.57 -33.04 11.23
C LEU A 122 7.67 -33.93 10.35
N LEU A 123 8.19 -34.43 9.23
CA LEU A 123 7.44 -35.30 8.34
C LEU A 123 7.00 -36.60 9.05
N ASN A 124 7.91 -37.19 9.83
CA ASN A 124 7.60 -38.38 10.62
C ASN A 124 6.54 -38.12 11.68
N LEU A 125 6.63 -37.00 12.39
CA LEU A 125 5.66 -36.61 13.41
C LEU A 125 4.28 -36.33 12.79
N VAL A 126 4.22 -35.63 11.66
CA VAL A 126 2.94 -35.42 10.95
C VAL A 126 2.37 -36.75 10.43
N ARG A 127 3.21 -37.68 9.98
CA ARG A 127 2.77 -39.03 9.56
C ARG A 127 2.17 -39.83 10.72
N VAL A 128 2.78 -39.77 11.91
CA VAL A 128 2.34 -40.57 13.08
C VAL A 128 1.18 -39.91 13.83
N LEU A 129 1.27 -38.59 14.05
CA LEU A 129 0.32 -37.85 14.87
C LEU A 129 -0.76 -37.15 14.04
N GLY A 130 -0.64 -37.11 12.72
CA GLY A 130 -1.49 -36.28 11.87
C GLY A 130 -1.17 -34.78 12.04
N PHE A 131 -2.15 -33.92 11.82
CA PHE A 131 -2.00 -32.45 11.91
C PHE A 131 -2.18 -31.90 13.33
N ARG A 132 -1.76 -32.65 14.36
CA ARG A 132 -1.83 -32.24 15.77
C ARG A 132 -0.68 -31.31 16.13
N TRP A 133 -0.74 -30.08 15.61
CA TRP A 133 0.37 -29.12 15.67
C TRP A 133 0.86 -28.77 17.08
N LYS A 134 -0.03 -28.79 18.07
CA LYS A 134 0.33 -28.50 19.47
C LYS A 134 1.24 -29.59 20.05
N GLU A 135 0.95 -30.85 19.79
CA GLU A 135 1.80 -31.98 20.21
C GLU A 135 3.13 -31.97 19.44
N ILE A 136 3.06 -31.76 18.12
CA ILE A 136 4.25 -31.71 17.26
C ILE A 136 5.18 -30.58 17.67
N CYS A 137 4.65 -29.39 17.99
CA CYS A 137 5.47 -28.24 18.34
C CYS A 137 6.19 -28.44 19.68
N GLY A 138 5.56 -29.10 20.66
CA GLY A 138 6.19 -29.52 21.91
C GLY A 138 7.34 -30.50 21.67
N ILE A 139 7.13 -31.55 20.86
CA ILE A 139 8.19 -32.54 20.56
C ILE A 139 9.35 -31.90 19.79
N MET A 140 9.06 -30.99 18.86
CA MET A 140 10.08 -30.34 18.03
C MET A 140 10.82 -29.20 18.72
N ASN A 141 10.33 -28.72 19.87
CA ASN A 141 10.80 -27.49 20.50
C ASN A 141 10.85 -26.31 19.50
N LYS A 142 9.77 -26.15 18.70
CA LYS A 142 9.59 -25.07 17.71
C LYS A 142 8.21 -24.47 17.89
N THR A 143 7.99 -23.24 17.44
CA THR A 143 6.63 -22.68 17.42
C THR A 143 5.75 -23.39 16.39
N SER A 144 4.45 -23.54 16.70
CA SER A 144 3.47 -24.16 15.80
C SER A 144 3.46 -23.53 14.40
N ARG A 145 3.51 -22.19 14.34
CA ARG A 145 3.59 -21.43 13.09
C ARG A 145 4.81 -21.83 12.24
N LYS A 146 5.97 -22.03 12.87
CA LYS A 146 7.20 -22.43 12.18
C LYS A 146 7.09 -23.85 11.66
N CYS A 147 6.58 -24.80 12.47
CA CYS A 147 6.32 -26.18 12.03
C CYS A 147 5.36 -26.23 10.85
N ILE A 148 4.22 -25.53 10.91
CA ILE A 148 3.23 -25.48 9.83
C ILE A 148 3.87 -24.90 8.56
N SER A 149 4.56 -23.76 8.68
CA SER A 149 5.23 -23.12 7.55
C SER A 149 6.26 -24.04 6.91
N MET A 150 7.06 -24.73 7.71
CA MET A 150 8.11 -25.65 7.26
C MET A 150 7.56 -26.92 6.63
N TYR A 151 6.51 -27.51 7.19
CA TYR A 151 5.84 -28.67 6.62
C TYR A 151 5.37 -28.38 5.19
N TYR A 152 4.68 -27.26 5.00
CA TYR A 152 4.26 -26.86 3.66
C TYR A 152 5.44 -26.58 2.72
N ARG A 153 6.54 -26.00 3.24
CA ARG A 153 7.78 -25.80 2.48
C ARG A 153 8.37 -27.12 1.97
N ILE A 154 8.51 -28.11 2.86
CA ILE A 154 9.11 -29.43 2.58
C ILE A 154 8.27 -30.21 1.58
N MET A 155 6.94 -30.16 1.72
CA MET A 155 6.01 -30.82 0.80
C MET A 155 5.96 -30.18 -0.60
N GLY A 156 6.90 -29.28 -0.91
CA GLY A 156 7.02 -28.64 -2.22
C GLY A 156 6.02 -27.51 -2.44
N PHE A 157 5.26 -27.11 -1.41
CA PHE A 157 4.28 -26.03 -1.51
C PHE A 157 4.90 -24.63 -1.37
N ASN A 158 6.15 -24.45 -1.84
CA ASN A 158 6.91 -23.18 -1.81
C ASN A 158 6.22 -22.02 -2.55
N TYR A 159 5.29 -22.34 -3.45
CA TYR A 159 4.46 -21.40 -4.21
C TYR A 159 3.24 -20.89 -3.44
N LEU A 160 2.96 -21.39 -2.24
CA LEU A 160 1.91 -20.85 -1.37
C LEU A 160 2.35 -19.54 -0.69
N TYR A 161 3.61 -19.12 -0.85
CA TYR A 161 4.11 -17.83 -0.43
C TYR A 161 4.13 -16.84 -1.60
N ARG A 162 3.39 -15.73 -1.47
CA ARG A 162 3.28 -14.68 -2.51
C ARG A 162 4.62 -14.04 -2.90
N LYS A 163 5.63 -14.10 -2.02
CA LYS A 163 6.96 -13.48 -2.21
C LYS A 163 7.93 -14.32 -3.05
N SER A 164 7.70 -15.63 -3.17
CA SER A 164 8.59 -16.58 -3.85
C SER A 164 8.10 -17.00 -5.25
N PHE A 165 6.89 -16.62 -5.63
CA PHE A 165 6.36 -16.93 -6.96
C PHE A 165 7.12 -16.15 -8.04
N LYS A 166 7.82 -16.89 -8.90
CA LYS A 166 8.41 -16.39 -10.15
C LYS A 166 7.53 -16.82 -11.31
N MET A 167 7.25 -15.91 -12.23
CA MET A 167 6.55 -16.28 -13.46
C MET A 167 7.42 -17.24 -14.28
N PRO A 168 6.84 -18.31 -14.85
CA PRO A 168 7.55 -19.15 -15.82
C PRO A 168 8.02 -18.34 -17.02
N GLU A 169 9.06 -18.83 -17.70
CA GLU A 169 9.61 -18.19 -18.90
C GLU A 169 8.62 -18.14 -20.06
N GLU A 170 7.67 -19.08 -20.11
CA GLU A 170 6.61 -19.10 -21.14
C GLU A 170 5.59 -17.96 -20.98
N GLY A 171 5.68 -17.18 -19.89
CA GLY A 171 4.84 -16.00 -19.67
C GLY A 171 3.51 -16.30 -18.97
N ILE A 172 2.56 -15.38 -19.11
CA ILE A 172 1.23 -15.47 -18.49
C ILE A 172 0.34 -16.30 -19.41
N PRO A 173 -0.30 -17.39 -18.93
CA PRO A 173 -1.20 -18.19 -19.74
C PRO A 173 -2.38 -17.37 -20.25
N THR A 174 -2.63 -17.47 -21.55
CA THR A 174 -3.66 -16.76 -22.29
C THR A 174 -4.80 -17.66 -22.75
N THR A 175 -4.56 -18.97 -22.90
CA THR A 175 -5.55 -19.98 -23.30
C THR A 175 -5.88 -20.96 -22.19
N ASP A 176 -7.06 -21.59 -22.23
CA ASP A 176 -7.49 -22.56 -21.22
C ASP A 176 -6.54 -23.76 -21.11
N GLU A 177 -6.02 -24.22 -22.26
CA GLU A 177 -5.05 -25.31 -22.33
C GLU A 177 -3.69 -24.94 -21.72
N GLU A 178 -3.26 -23.68 -21.85
CA GLU A 178 -2.06 -23.17 -21.16
C GLU A 178 -2.30 -23.07 -19.65
N TRP A 179 -3.50 -22.66 -19.23
CA TRP A 179 -3.90 -22.64 -17.83
C TRP A 179 -3.86 -24.03 -17.21
N GLU A 180 -4.40 -25.04 -17.91
CA GLU A 180 -4.43 -26.42 -17.45
C GLU A 180 -3.03 -27.02 -17.37
N ARG A 181 -2.22 -26.89 -18.43
CA ARG A 181 -0.81 -27.33 -18.45
C ARG A 181 0.00 -26.68 -17.32
N LEU A 182 -0.21 -25.39 -17.08
CA LEU A 182 0.50 -24.68 -16.01
C LEU A 182 0.02 -25.10 -14.62
N CYS A 183 -1.28 -25.34 -14.44
CA CYS A 183 -1.85 -25.86 -13.21
C CYS A 183 -1.32 -27.25 -12.88
N GLU A 184 -1.25 -28.14 -13.87
CA GLU A 184 -0.74 -29.50 -13.73
C GLU A 184 0.75 -29.50 -13.37
N ARG A 185 1.56 -28.73 -14.11
CA ARG A 185 2.99 -28.59 -13.86
C ARG A 185 3.29 -28.04 -12.46
N LEU A 186 2.54 -27.02 -12.02
CA LEU A 186 2.70 -26.41 -10.70
C LEU A 186 1.90 -27.12 -9.60
N ARG A 187 1.21 -28.22 -9.93
CA ARG A 187 0.34 -29.00 -9.03
C ARG A 187 -0.58 -28.10 -8.20
N THR A 188 -1.34 -27.25 -8.89
CA THR A 188 -2.24 -26.26 -8.29
C THR A 188 -3.55 -26.17 -9.08
N ASN A 189 -4.52 -25.40 -8.59
CA ASN A 189 -5.76 -25.15 -9.31
C ASN A 189 -5.79 -23.74 -9.93
N ARG A 190 -6.63 -23.58 -10.94
CA ARG A 190 -6.76 -22.36 -11.75
C ARG A 190 -7.05 -21.12 -10.92
N ARG A 191 -7.97 -21.23 -9.95
CA ARG A 191 -8.34 -20.13 -9.04
C ARG A 191 -7.13 -19.59 -8.28
N ARG A 192 -6.29 -20.50 -7.76
CA ARG A 192 -5.11 -20.15 -6.97
C ARG A 192 -3.96 -19.64 -7.83
N LEU A 193 -3.72 -20.26 -8.99
CA LEU A 193 -2.72 -19.80 -9.96
C LEU A 193 -3.04 -18.40 -10.48
N SER A 194 -4.31 -18.11 -10.75
CA SER A 194 -4.78 -16.77 -11.11
C SER A 194 -4.46 -15.73 -10.02
N HIS A 195 -4.65 -16.08 -8.74
CA HIS A 195 -4.29 -15.20 -7.62
C HIS A 195 -2.77 -14.89 -7.56
N LEU A 196 -1.93 -15.88 -7.86
CA LEU A 196 -0.47 -15.73 -7.87
C LEU A 196 0.03 -14.89 -9.05
N ILE A 197 -0.47 -15.17 -10.25
CA ILE A 197 -0.19 -14.41 -11.48
C ILE A 197 -0.61 -12.96 -11.31
N ASN A 198 -1.84 -12.71 -10.83
CA ASN A 198 -2.30 -11.35 -10.52
C ASN A 198 -1.41 -10.67 -9.50
N GLY A 199 -0.90 -11.40 -8.51
CA GLY A 199 0.09 -10.91 -7.55
C GLY A 199 1.43 -10.49 -8.17
N TYR A 200 1.93 -11.26 -9.14
CA TYR A 200 3.18 -10.99 -9.88
C TYR A 200 3.03 -9.85 -10.89
N ILE A 201 1.95 -9.83 -11.66
CA ILE A 201 1.63 -8.75 -12.59
C ILE A 201 1.52 -7.42 -11.82
N SER A 202 0.80 -7.44 -10.70
CA SER A 202 0.64 -6.29 -9.81
C SER A 202 1.94 -5.85 -9.12
N SER A 203 3.03 -6.61 -9.18
CA SER A 203 4.34 -6.19 -8.66
C SER A 203 5.30 -5.71 -9.74
N LYS A 204 5.13 -6.15 -11.00
CA LYS A 204 5.99 -5.77 -12.15
C LYS A 204 5.44 -4.66 -13.06
N LEU A 205 4.13 -4.53 -13.25
CA LEU A 205 3.51 -3.43 -14.05
C LEU A 205 3.64 -2.04 -13.40
N VAL A 206 4.25 -1.97 -12.24
CA VAL A 206 4.14 -0.84 -11.32
C VAL A 206 5.16 0.27 -11.60
N VAL A 207 6.29 -0.07 -12.23
CA VAL A 207 7.41 0.87 -12.43
C VAL A 207 7.04 2.06 -13.34
N PRO A 208 6.29 1.90 -14.45
CA PRO A 208 5.88 3.04 -15.29
C PRO A 208 4.80 3.93 -14.66
N PHE A 209 4.10 3.46 -13.62
CA PHE A 209 3.03 4.23 -12.97
C PHE A 209 3.55 5.18 -11.89
N TRP A 210 4.80 5.08 -11.45
CA TRP A 210 5.31 5.91 -10.36
C TRP A 210 6.01 7.18 -10.83
N ASN A 211 5.23 8.09 -11.42
CA ASN A 211 5.66 9.46 -11.69
C ASN A 211 5.43 10.37 -10.47
N GLU A 212 5.90 11.62 -10.53
CA GLU A 212 5.75 12.60 -9.44
C GLU A 212 4.28 12.86 -9.09
N TYR A 213 3.39 12.89 -10.08
CA TYR A 213 1.95 13.04 -9.88
C TYR A 213 1.37 11.92 -9.01
N ASN A 214 1.67 10.64 -9.32
CA ASN A 214 1.17 9.51 -8.53
C ASN A 214 1.83 9.40 -7.16
N ASN A 215 3.08 9.85 -7.02
CA ASN A 215 3.73 9.96 -5.71
C ASN A 215 3.03 11.02 -4.85
N MET A 216 2.74 12.21 -5.42
CA MET A 216 2.01 13.28 -4.75
C MET A 216 0.60 12.84 -4.35
N ALA A 217 -0.14 12.17 -5.25
CA ALA A 217 -1.46 11.62 -4.93
C ALA A 217 -1.40 10.61 -3.78
N LEU A 218 -0.40 9.73 -3.77
CA LEU A 218 -0.17 8.79 -2.67
C LEU A 218 0.11 9.53 -1.35
N MET A 219 0.97 10.55 -1.37
CA MET A 219 1.27 11.37 -0.19
C MET A 219 0.01 12.04 0.37
N GLY A 220 -0.82 12.62 -0.49
CA GLY A 220 -2.10 13.19 -0.09
C GLY A 220 -3.02 12.17 0.59
N HIS A 221 -3.11 10.97 0.04
CA HIS A 221 -3.88 9.89 0.68
C HIS A 221 -3.28 9.41 2.00
N VAL A 222 -1.95 9.49 2.20
CA VAL A 222 -1.33 9.20 3.50
C VAL A 222 -1.66 10.29 4.53
N ILE A 223 -1.61 11.56 4.13
CA ILE A 223 -2.02 12.70 4.97
C ILE A 223 -3.48 12.55 5.41
N LEU A 224 -4.37 12.15 4.50
CA LEU A 224 -5.79 11.97 4.80
C LEU A 224 -6.09 10.71 5.63
N HIS A 225 -5.23 9.68 5.56
CA HIS A 225 -5.51 8.36 6.11
C HIS A 225 -4.38 7.84 7.00
N ASN A 226 -4.21 8.47 8.15
CA ASN A 226 -3.28 8.04 9.20
C ASN A 226 -3.88 8.22 10.61
N HIS A 227 -3.28 7.57 11.60
CA HIS A 227 -3.80 7.56 12.98
C HIS A 227 -3.67 8.89 13.74
N PHE A 228 -2.74 9.78 13.40
CA PHE A 228 -2.38 10.94 14.24
C PHE A 228 -2.97 12.25 13.75
N CYS A 229 -2.69 12.57 12.49
CA CYS A 229 -2.93 13.87 11.90
C CYS A 229 -3.77 13.64 10.65
N SER A 230 -4.95 13.02 10.78
CA SER A 230 -5.90 12.88 9.65
C SER A 230 -6.36 14.27 9.24
N VAL A 231 -5.51 14.99 8.51
CA VAL A 231 -5.78 16.33 8.00
C VAL A 231 -6.73 16.15 6.83
N ASP A 232 -7.89 16.80 6.92
CA ASP A 232 -8.94 16.73 5.90
C ASP A 232 -8.57 17.55 4.66
N ILE A 233 -7.49 17.15 3.99
CA ILE A 233 -7.08 17.76 2.73
C ILE A 233 -8.07 17.38 1.63
N LYS A 234 -8.43 18.34 0.79
CA LYS A 234 -9.36 18.10 -0.33
C LYS A 234 -8.63 17.48 -1.53
N ILE A 235 -8.03 16.31 -1.34
CA ILE A 235 -7.15 15.66 -2.33
C ILE A 235 -7.81 15.49 -3.70
N ARG A 236 -9.11 15.18 -3.75
CA ARG A 236 -9.85 15.05 -5.01
C ARG A 236 -9.93 16.37 -5.78
N GLU A 237 -10.14 17.47 -5.07
CA GLU A 237 -10.21 18.81 -5.68
C GLU A 237 -8.82 19.25 -6.17
N ILE A 238 -7.77 18.93 -5.42
CA ILE A 238 -6.38 19.19 -5.83
C ILE A 238 -6.04 18.42 -7.11
N LEU A 239 -6.33 17.12 -7.18
CA LEU A 239 -6.08 16.31 -8.37
C LEU A 239 -6.86 16.82 -9.58
N ARG A 240 -8.15 17.17 -9.38
CA ARG A 240 -8.99 17.77 -10.42
C ARG A 240 -8.41 19.09 -10.94
N LEU A 241 -8.00 19.99 -10.03
CA LEU A 241 -7.37 21.27 -10.38
C LEU A 241 -6.13 21.06 -11.25
N ILE A 242 -5.28 20.09 -10.89
CA ILE A 242 -4.07 19.75 -11.66
C ILE A 242 -4.43 19.21 -13.03
N ASP A 243 -5.37 18.27 -13.15
CA ASP A 243 -5.72 17.66 -14.43
C ASP A 243 -6.42 18.63 -15.39
N GLU A 244 -7.33 19.44 -14.87
CA GLU A 244 -8.06 20.45 -15.62
C GLU A 244 -7.17 21.63 -15.99
N GLY A 245 -6.11 21.93 -15.22
CA GLY A 245 -5.21 23.07 -15.45
C GLY A 245 -5.98 24.39 -15.50
N GLY A 246 -7.07 24.48 -14.75
CA GLY A 246 -8.13 25.49 -14.89
C GLY A 246 -7.93 26.77 -14.07
N ILE A 247 -6.71 27.10 -13.66
CA ILE A 247 -6.46 28.41 -13.04
C ILE A 247 -6.45 29.45 -14.17
N GLU A 248 -7.58 30.12 -14.35
CA GLU A 248 -7.73 31.19 -15.33
C GLU A 248 -6.94 32.43 -14.91
N SER A 249 -6.07 32.92 -15.80
CA SER A 249 -5.47 34.24 -15.66
C SER A 249 -6.41 35.26 -16.32
N PRO A 250 -6.82 36.35 -15.62
CA PRO A 250 -7.67 37.39 -16.18
C PRO A 250 -7.16 37.95 -17.52
N ASP A 251 -5.83 37.95 -17.70
CA ASP A 251 -5.16 38.64 -18.81
C ASP A 251 -4.42 37.70 -19.77
N GLY A 252 -4.63 36.37 -19.66
CA GLY A 252 -3.90 35.39 -20.49
C GLY A 252 -2.41 35.24 -20.14
N GLU A 253 -1.95 35.85 -19.04
CA GLU A 253 -0.59 35.68 -18.53
C GLU A 253 -0.37 34.30 -17.92
N ILE A 254 0.89 33.82 -17.97
CA ILE A 254 1.31 32.57 -17.35
C ILE A 254 1.05 32.65 -15.84
N VAL A 255 0.22 31.74 -15.32
CA VAL A 255 -0.06 31.67 -13.89
C VAL A 255 1.24 31.44 -13.12
N GLY A 256 1.62 32.41 -12.29
CA GLY A 256 2.82 32.34 -11.47
C GLY A 256 2.75 31.21 -10.43
N ARG A 257 3.92 30.67 -10.05
CA ARG A 257 4.07 29.60 -9.05
C ARG A 257 3.36 29.94 -7.72
N GLU A 258 3.44 31.19 -7.29
CA GLU A 258 2.85 31.65 -6.04
C GLU A 258 1.31 31.61 -6.06
N ARG A 259 0.69 32.02 -7.18
CA ARG A 259 -0.78 31.93 -7.32
C ARG A 259 -1.27 30.48 -7.32
N ILE A 260 -0.53 29.56 -7.95
CA ILE A 260 -0.83 28.12 -7.92
C ILE A 260 -0.72 27.60 -6.48
N ARG A 261 0.34 28.00 -5.77
CA ARG A 261 0.55 27.64 -4.37
C ARG A 261 -0.60 28.14 -3.49
N GLU A 262 -1.06 29.37 -3.68
CA GLU A 262 -2.21 29.93 -2.97
C GLU A 262 -3.50 29.12 -3.22
N GLU A 263 -3.83 28.81 -4.48
CA GLU A 263 -5.01 28.00 -4.81
C GLU A 263 -4.95 26.60 -4.21
N ILE A 264 -3.78 25.94 -4.26
CA ILE A 264 -3.60 24.63 -3.61
C ILE A 264 -3.70 24.75 -2.08
N SER A 265 -3.17 25.83 -1.49
CA SER A 265 -3.21 26.05 -0.04
C SER A 265 -4.64 26.25 0.46
N LYS A 266 -5.54 26.85 -0.33
CA LYS A 266 -6.98 26.95 0.01
C LYS A 266 -7.67 25.58 0.17
N LEU A 267 -7.11 24.53 -0.43
CA LEU A 267 -7.63 23.16 -0.38
C LEU A 267 -7.05 22.33 0.77
N ILE A 268 -6.18 22.95 1.59
CA ILE A 268 -5.58 22.37 2.79
C ILE A 268 -6.14 23.18 3.98
N PRO A 269 -6.68 22.52 5.01
CA PRO A 269 -7.23 23.23 6.17
C PRO A 269 -6.12 23.93 6.96
N ASP A 270 -6.51 24.86 7.84
CA ASP A 270 -5.55 25.48 8.76
C ASP A 270 -4.86 24.42 9.62
N LEU A 271 -3.54 24.44 9.61
CA LEU A 271 -2.67 23.46 10.25
C LEU A 271 -2.26 23.87 11.67
N SER A 272 -2.61 25.09 12.11
CA SER A 272 -2.22 25.64 13.41
C SER A 272 -2.62 24.77 14.61
N GLY A 273 -3.74 24.04 14.49
CA GLY A 273 -4.25 23.12 15.52
C GLY A 273 -3.71 21.69 15.46
N TYR A 274 -2.84 21.36 14.51
CA TYR A 274 -2.34 19.99 14.32
C TYR A 274 -0.90 19.83 14.83
N GLU A 275 -0.66 18.75 15.57
CA GLU A 275 0.70 18.36 15.97
C GLU A 275 1.40 17.60 14.83
N LEU A 276 2.05 18.34 13.92
CA LEU A 276 2.65 17.77 12.71
C LEU A 276 4.12 17.34 12.87
N GLY A 277 4.75 17.65 14.01
CA GLY A 277 6.14 17.27 14.31
C GLY A 277 6.34 15.78 14.60
N ILE A 278 5.28 14.98 14.49
CA ILE A 278 5.28 13.56 14.81
C ILE A 278 6.00 12.78 13.69
N PRO A 279 6.97 11.91 14.02
CA PRO A 279 7.61 11.02 13.05
C PRO A 279 6.60 10.09 12.37
N ILE A 280 6.74 9.89 11.07
CA ILE A 280 5.86 8.99 10.32
C ILE A 280 6.28 7.54 10.54
N ASP A 281 5.44 6.79 11.20
CA ASP A 281 5.49 5.33 11.21
C ASP A 281 4.54 4.77 10.15
N LEU A 282 5.07 3.92 9.29
CA LEU A 282 4.33 3.31 8.19
C LEU A 282 3.21 2.39 8.69
N GLU A 283 3.30 1.85 9.89
CA GLU A 283 2.21 1.04 10.45
C GLU A 283 1.00 1.89 10.85
N ASP A 284 1.19 3.21 11.03
CA ASP A 284 0.13 4.14 11.43
C ASP A 284 -0.66 4.70 10.24
N VAL A 285 -0.34 4.26 9.03
CA VAL A 285 -1.00 4.64 7.78
C VAL A 285 -2.02 3.56 7.38
N PHE A 286 -3.24 3.98 7.04
CA PHE A 286 -4.33 3.08 6.65
C PHE A 286 -4.21 2.59 5.20
N TRP A 287 -3.17 1.79 4.90
CA TRP A 287 -2.89 1.29 3.54
C TRP A 287 -4.04 0.51 2.88
N ARG A 288 -4.95 -0.07 3.68
CA ARG A 288 -6.14 -0.75 3.16
C ARG A 288 -7.15 0.24 2.59
N THR A 289 -7.31 1.39 3.24
CA THR A 289 -8.16 2.50 2.81
C THR A 289 -7.55 3.16 1.58
N ILE A 290 -6.26 3.50 1.62
CA ILE A 290 -5.53 4.11 0.50
C ILE A 290 -5.62 3.25 -0.77
N LYS A 291 -5.53 1.92 -0.63
CA LYS A 291 -5.69 0.97 -1.74
C LYS A 291 -6.99 1.16 -2.53
N LEU A 292 -8.08 1.60 -1.90
CA LEU A 292 -9.37 1.82 -2.58
C LEU A 292 -9.29 2.97 -3.60
N PHE A 293 -8.42 3.95 -3.37
CA PHE A 293 -8.26 5.12 -4.23
C PHE A 293 -7.21 4.90 -5.31
N VAL A 294 -6.04 4.38 -4.92
CA VAL A 294 -4.87 4.26 -5.83
C VAL A 294 -4.85 2.92 -6.58
N ARG A 295 -5.77 1.99 -6.28
CA ARG A 295 -5.94 0.67 -6.93
C ARG A 295 -4.70 -0.26 -6.89
N PHE A 296 -3.70 0.04 -6.06
CA PHE A 296 -2.52 -0.81 -5.85
C PHE A 296 -2.60 -1.62 -4.56
N SER A 297 -1.84 -2.71 -4.46
CA SER A 297 -1.78 -3.49 -3.22
C SER A 297 -1.16 -2.69 -2.06
N SER A 298 -1.65 -2.87 -0.84
CA SER A 298 -1.19 -2.15 0.35
C SER A 298 0.32 -2.31 0.60
N GLY A 299 0.88 -3.51 0.38
CA GLY A 299 2.32 -3.74 0.54
C GLY A 299 3.16 -2.96 -0.48
N LEU A 300 2.64 -2.80 -1.70
CA LEU A 300 3.30 -2.01 -2.74
C LEU A 300 3.22 -0.52 -2.46
N LEU A 301 2.05 -0.01 -2.06
CA LEU A 301 1.84 1.38 -1.66
C LEU A 301 2.79 1.75 -0.53
N ARG A 302 2.88 0.90 0.50
CA ARG A 302 3.82 1.07 1.60
C ARG A 302 5.26 1.11 1.11
N SER A 303 5.68 0.13 0.30
CA SER A 303 7.06 0.09 -0.23
C SER A 303 7.38 1.32 -1.07
N ARG A 304 6.42 1.82 -1.85
CA ARG A 304 6.61 3.02 -2.64
C ARG A 304 6.71 4.26 -1.76
N PHE A 305 5.86 4.37 -0.76
CA PHE A 305 5.90 5.48 0.17
C PHE A 305 7.21 5.54 0.96
N ILE A 306 7.80 4.39 1.34
CA ILE A 306 9.16 4.33 1.89
C ILE A 306 10.18 4.98 0.94
N GLN A 307 10.10 4.67 -0.35
CA GLN A 307 11.00 5.25 -1.34
C GLN A 307 10.79 6.76 -1.46
N ILE A 308 9.54 7.22 -1.49
CA ILE A 308 9.19 8.65 -1.49
C ILE A 308 9.80 9.33 -0.26
N MET A 309 9.57 8.78 0.94
CA MET A 309 10.13 9.35 2.16
C MET A 309 11.66 9.47 2.11
N LYS A 310 12.33 8.44 1.59
CA LYS A 310 13.80 8.45 1.44
C LYS A 310 14.27 9.48 0.41
N VAL A 311 13.60 9.59 -0.73
CA VAL A 311 13.97 10.51 -1.82
C VAL A 311 13.80 11.97 -1.40
N TYR A 312 12.70 12.29 -0.72
CA TYR A 312 12.37 13.65 -0.31
C TYR A 312 12.81 13.99 1.13
N GLY A 313 13.48 13.08 1.82
CA GLY A 313 13.96 13.31 3.20
C GLY A 313 12.84 13.47 4.24
N ILE A 314 11.65 12.93 3.98
CA ILE A 314 10.47 13.08 4.84
C ILE A 314 10.63 12.20 6.07
N ARG A 315 10.55 12.82 7.25
CA ARG A 315 10.61 12.12 8.55
C ARG A 315 9.35 12.32 9.37
N THR A 316 8.71 13.47 9.26
CA THR A 316 7.53 13.88 10.03
C THR A 316 6.33 14.20 9.13
N PHE A 317 5.13 14.29 9.72
CA PHE A 317 3.92 14.71 8.99
C PHE A 317 4.03 16.15 8.48
N ARG A 318 4.78 17.02 9.16
CA ARG A 318 5.13 18.36 8.69
C ARG A 318 5.89 18.29 7.37
N ASP A 319 6.98 17.54 7.34
CA ASP A 319 7.79 17.35 6.12
C ASP A 319 6.93 16.79 4.98
N LEU A 320 6.05 15.84 5.29
CA LEU A 320 5.15 15.22 4.30
C LEU A 320 4.21 16.24 3.66
N ILE A 321 3.61 17.12 4.47
CA ILE A 321 2.69 18.16 3.99
C ILE A 321 3.44 19.20 3.16
N GLU A 322 4.61 19.66 3.61
CA GLU A 322 5.42 20.64 2.90
C GLU A 322 5.87 20.12 1.52
N VAL A 323 6.36 18.87 1.48
CA VAL A 323 6.76 18.23 0.21
C VAL A 323 5.54 17.98 -0.67
N PHE A 324 4.41 17.54 -0.10
CA PHE A 324 3.17 17.36 -0.85
C PHE A 324 2.71 18.66 -1.52
N GLN A 325 2.73 19.79 -0.81
CA GLN A 325 2.39 21.10 -1.34
C GLN A 325 3.32 21.51 -2.50
N SER A 326 4.63 21.35 -2.34
CA SER A 326 5.58 21.68 -3.41
C SER A 326 5.33 20.81 -4.65
N LEU A 327 5.18 19.49 -4.47
CA LEU A 327 4.94 18.57 -5.57
C LEU A 327 3.60 18.81 -6.26
N ALA A 328 2.56 19.21 -5.54
CA ALA A 328 1.27 19.54 -6.14
C ALA A 328 1.40 20.74 -7.10
N VAL A 329 2.15 21.77 -6.71
CA VAL A 329 2.47 22.93 -7.57
C VAL A 329 3.30 22.49 -8.79
N ASP A 330 4.35 21.68 -8.59
CA ASP A 330 5.20 21.21 -9.68
C ASP A 330 4.41 20.34 -10.67
N CYS A 331 3.55 19.44 -10.18
CA CYS A 331 2.68 18.62 -11.02
C CYS A 331 1.71 19.47 -11.85
N TYR A 332 1.15 20.54 -11.27
CA TYR A 332 0.32 21.50 -11.99
C TYR A 332 1.10 22.14 -13.15
N LEU A 333 2.30 22.66 -12.86
CA LEU A 333 3.16 23.30 -13.86
C LEU A 333 3.56 22.35 -14.99
N TYR A 334 3.90 21.09 -14.67
CA TYR A 334 4.19 20.08 -15.68
C TYR A 334 2.98 19.80 -16.57
N LYS A 335 1.77 19.73 -16.01
CA LYS A 335 0.54 19.53 -16.79
C LYS A 335 0.27 20.69 -17.74
N ILE A 336 0.42 21.93 -17.28
CA ILE A 336 0.30 23.14 -18.12
C ILE A 336 1.32 23.09 -19.26
N LYS A 337 2.58 22.78 -18.95
CA LYS A 337 3.66 22.68 -19.94
C LYS A 337 3.35 21.62 -21.01
N ASP A 338 2.85 20.46 -20.62
CA ASP A 338 2.47 19.39 -21.55
C ASP A 338 1.31 19.83 -22.46
N LYS A 339 0.29 20.50 -21.91
CA LYS A 339 -0.82 21.07 -22.72
C LYS A 339 -0.32 22.07 -23.76
N ILE A 340 0.52 23.01 -23.36
CA ILE A 340 1.11 24.00 -24.27
C ILE A 340 1.93 23.30 -25.37
N ARG A 341 2.73 22.28 -25.01
CA ARG A 341 3.50 21.51 -25.99
C ARG A 341 2.60 20.81 -27.00
N ASP A 342 1.49 20.23 -26.56
CA ASP A 342 0.54 19.55 -27.42
C ASP A 342 -0.19 20.53 -28.35
N GLU A 343 -0.57 21.70 -27.85
CA GLU A 343 -1.16 22.79 -28.65
C GLU A 343 -0.18 23.32 -29.71
N VAL A 344 1.07 23.58 -29.33
CA VAL A 344 2.12 23.99 -30.27
C VAL A 344 2.37 22.91 -31.33
N SER A 345 2.38 21.63 -30.93
CA SER A 345 2.54 20.51 -31.85
C SER A 345 1.38 20.41 -32.86
N LYS A 346 0.13 20.62 -32.40
CA LYS A 346 -1.05 20.70 -33.26
C LYS A 346 -0.96 21.88 -34.24
N MET A 347 -0.60 23.08 -33.77
CA MET A 347 -0.43 24.25 -34.63
C MET A 347 0.66 24.04 -35.70
N LEU A 348 1.76 23.38 -35.35
CA LEU A 348 2.83 23.06 -36.29
C LEU A 348 2.40 22.00 -37.31
N ALA A 349 1.60 21.01 -36.90
CA ALA A 349 1.01 20.03 -37.79
C ALA A 349 0.04 20.70 -38.78
N ASP A 350 -0.85 21.57 -38.30
CA ASP A 350 -1.82 22.30 -39.13
C ASP A 350 -1.13 23.24 -40.13
N LYS A 351 -0.05 23.91 -39.72
CA LYS A 351 0.78 24.73 -40.63
C LYS A 351 1.47 23.87 -41.70
N LYS A 352 1.93 22.66 -41.38
CA LYS A 352 2.49 21.72 -42.36
C LYS A 352 1.43 21.23 -43.35
N THR A 353 0.23 20.91 -42.88
CA THR A 353 -0.90 20.48 -43.72
C THR A 353 -1.35 21.59 -44.67
N LYS A 354 -1.47 22.83 -44.17
CA LYS A 354 -1.76 24.01 -45.00
C LYS A 354 -0.68 24.26 -46.06
N ARG A 355 0.61 24.19 -45.70
CA ARG A 355 1.72 24.35 -46.65
C ARG A 355 1.76 23.27 -47.74
N ARG A 356 1.38 22.03 -47.44
CA ARG A 356 1.23 20.96 -48.45
C ARG A 356 0.09 21.26 -49.40
N SER A 357 -1.09 21.64 -48.89
CA SER A 357 -2.23 22.03 -49.72
C SER A 357 -1.95 23.22 -50.64
N THR A 358 -1.20 24.24 -50.16
CA THR A 358 -0.81 25.38 -51.01
C THR A 358 0.22 25.00 -52.07
N LYS A 359 1.18 24.11 -51.76
CA LYS A 359 2.12 23.58 -52.76
C LYS A 359 1.41 22.73 -53.82
N ASP A 360 0.45 21.90 -53.44
CA ASP A 360 -0.33 21.08 -54.37
C ASP A 360 -1.23 21.94 -55.29
N LEU A 361 -1.75 23.07 -54.77
CA LEU A 361 -2.49 24.05 -55.57
C LEU A 361 -1.60 24.81 -56.56
N ILE A 362 -0.36 25.14 -56.18
CA ILE A 362 0.61 25.80 -57.08
C ILE A 362 1.09 24.83 -58.16
N ALA A 363 1.41 23.58 -57.80
CA ALA A 363 1.84 22.54 -58.75
C ALA A 363 0.75 22.22 -59.80
N ARG A 364 -0.54 22.25 -59.43
CA ARG A 364 -1.66 22.10 -60.36
C ARG A 364 -1.87 23.30 -61.29
N ARG A 365 -1.39 24.47 -60.90
CA ARG A 365 -1.49 25.70 -61.71
C ARG A 365 -0.36 25.80 -62.74
N GLU A 366 0.81 25.24 -62.43
CA GLU A 366 1.95 25.13 -63.34
C GLU A 366 1.83 23.97 -64.35
N SER A 367 0.92 23.03 -64.12
CA SER A 367 0.64 21.91 -65.04
C SER A 367 -0.50 22.16 -66.04
N VAL A 368 -1.00 23.40 -66.15
CA VAL A 368 -1.94 23.77 -67.22
C VAL A 368 -1.13 24.17 -68.45
N PRO A 369 -1.24 23.45 -69.59
CA PRO A 369 -0.55 23.85 -70.80
C PRO A 369 -1.08 25.22 -71.25
N VAL A 370 -0.18 26.17 -71.45
CA VAL A 370 -0.50 27.38 -72.21
C VAL A 370 -0.70 26.93 -73.65
N ASP A 371 -1.95 26.69 -74.06
CA ASP A 371 -2.30 26.54 -75.46
C ASP A 371 -2.01 27.87 -76.16
N LEU A 372 -0.83 27.91 -76.78
CA LEU A 372 -0.43 28.89 -77.79
C LEU A 372 -1.40 28.76 -78.97
N ALA A 373 -2.46 29.58 -78.95
CA ALA A 373 -3.26 29.88 -80.13
C ALA A 373 -2.38 30.66 -81.13
N THR A 374 -1.58 29.92 -81.90
CA THR A 374 -1.06 30.35 -83.19
C THR A 374 -1.94 29.72 -84.25
N SER A 375 -2.84 30.50 -84.83
CA SER A 375 -3.40 30.18 -86.15
C SER A 375 -3.14 31.35 -87.07
N SER A 376 -2.23 31.11 -88.02
CA SER A 376 -1.90 32.02 -89.09
C SER A 376 -2.93 31.86 -90.22
N GLN A 377 -3.34 33.00 -90.76
CA GLN A 377 -3.51 33.30 -92.19
C GLN A 377 -4.24 32.33 -93.15
N ASN A 378 -5.15 32.97 -93.90
CA ASN A 378 -5.40 32.86 -95.35
C ASN A 378 -6.22 31.70 -95.90
N ASP A 379 -7.44 32.06 -96.35
CA ASP A 379 -7.97 31.99 -97.73
C ASP A 379 -9.50 32.28 -97.61
N ARG A 380 -10.28 32.91 -98.49
CA ARG A 380 -10.19 33.66 -99.77
C ARG A 380 -11.67 34.03 -100.11
N PHE A 381 -11.89 35.08 -100.91
CA PHE A 381 -13.18 35.50 -101.53
C PHE A 381 -14.24 36.05 -100.53
N ARG A 382 -14.79 37.26 -100.68
CA ARG A 382 -15.20 38.02 -101.87
C ARG A 382 -15.26 39.51 -101.56
#